data_AF-K7NBR8-F1
#
_entry.id   AF-K7NBR8-F1
#
_cell.length_a   1.000
_cell.length_b   1.000
_cell.length_c   1.000
_cell.angle_alpha   90.00
_cell.angle_beta   90.00
_cell.angle_gamma   90.00
#
_symmetry.space_group_name_H-M   'P 1'
#
loop_
_entity.id
_entity.type
_entity.pdbx_description
1 polymer ?
#
loop_
_entity_poly.entity_id
_entity_poly.type
_entity_poly.pdbx_seq_one_letter_code
_entity_poly.pdbx_strand_id
1 'polypeptide(L)' 'MKLLLAVAFVIALFFLSLSSAYNSNKSQKEKIFLPFKDKIEQGSIINTPPVCPRGQVKVGSGCRTLF' A
#
# COMPACT_ATOMS: atom_id res chain seq x y z
N MET A 1 32.50 -9.02 42.10
CA MET A 1 31.44 -8.04 41.80
C MET A 1 31.55 -7.43 40.40
N LYS A 2 32.75 -7.06 39.91
CA LYS A 2 32.96 -6.45 38.57
C LYS A 2 32.54 -7.34 37.38
N LEU A 3 32.74 -8.66 37.50
CA LEU A 3 32.45 -9.63 36.45
C LEU A 3 30.94 -9.83 36.23
N LEU A 4 30.15 -9.81 37.31
CA LEU A 4 28.68 -9.85 37.24
C LEU A 4 28.10 -8.59 36.58
N LEU A 5 28.70 -7.42 36.85
CA LEU A 5 28.28 -6.15 36.26
C LEU A 5 28.51 -6.14 34.74
N ALA A 6 29.66 -6.66 34.29
CA ALA A 6 29.99 -6.76 32.87
C ALA A 6 29.04 -7.71 32.12
N VAL A 7 28.72 -8.87 32.71
CA VAL A 7 27.77 -9.83 32.12
C VAL A 7 26.38 -9.21 31.98
N ALA A 8 25.89 -8.51 33.01
CA ALA A 8 24.59 -7.83 32.96
C ALA A 8 24.54 -6.74 31.87
N PHE A 9 25.63 -6.00 31.69
CA PHE A 9 25.72 -4.95 30.68
C PHE A 9 25.68 -5.50 29.24
N VAL A 10 26.39 -6.60 28.97
CA VAL A 10 26.39 -7.26 27.65
C VAL A 10 25.00 -7.80 27.30
N ILE A 11 24.31 -8.41 28.28
CA ILE A 11 22.96 -8.94 28.11
C ILE A 11 21.97 -7.80 27.77
N ALA A 12 22.04 -6.68 28.48
CA ALA A 12 21.17 -5.53 28.24
C ALA A 12 21.37 -4.94 26.82
N LEU A 13 22.62 -4.84 26.36
CA LEU A 13 22.92 -4.35 25.01
C LEU A 13 22.40 -5.29 23.91
N PHE A 14 22.44 -6.60 24.14
CA PHE A 14 21.92 -7.59 23.20
C PHE A 14 20.38 -7.50 23.05
N PHE A 15 19.65 -7.26 24.14
CA PHE A 15 18.19 -7.08 24.07
C PHE A 15 17.77 -5.73 23.48
N LEU A 16 18.58 -4.67 23.67
CA LEU A 16 18.33 -3.37 23.05
C LEU A 16 18.42 -3.43 21.52
N SER A 17 19.42 -4.13 20.97
CA SER A 17 19.59 -4.24 19.52
C SER A 17 18.49 -5.09 18.86
N LEU A 18 18.01 -6.12 19.54
CA LEU A 18 16.92 -6.96 19.05
C LEU A 18 15.58 -6.21 18.93
N SER A 19 15.34 -5.24 19.83
CA SER A 19 14.12 -4.43 19.83
C SER A 19 14.04 -3.46 18.64
N SER A 20 15.18 -2.92 18.19
CA SER A 20 15.25 -2.02 17.03
C SER A 20 14.94 -2.72 15.70
N ALA A 21 15.22 -4.02 15.60
CA ALA A 21 14.93 -4.81 14.40
C ALA A 21 13.46 -5.26 14.30
N TYR A 22 12.71 -5.25 15.42
CA TYR A 22 11.33 -5.74 15.46
C TYR A 22 10.30 -4.76 14.88
N ASN A 23 10.61 -3.46 14.78
CA ASN A 23 9.62 -2.43 14.44
C ASN A 23 9.52 -2.08 12.93
N SER A 24 10.18 -2.82 12.04
CA SER A 24 10.17 -2.52 10.59
C SER A 24 9.16 -3.34 9.77
N ASN A 25 8.03 -3.74 10.35
CA ASN A 25 7.01 -4.46 9.57
C ASN A 25 5.59 -4.31 10.10
N LYS A 26 5.13 -3.07 10.26
CA LYS A 26 3.71 -2.79 10.57
C LYS A 26 3.13 -1.64 9.77
N SER A 27 3.46 -1.60 8.48
CA SER A 27 2.74 -0.79 7.49
C SER A 27 2.27 -1.67 6.34
N GLN A 28 1.82 -2.88 6.64
CA GLN A 28 0.89 -3.56 5.75
C GLN A 28 -0.48 -2.97 6.09
N LYS A 29 -0.89 -1.93 5.35
CA LYS A 29 -2.30 -1.50 5.34
C LYS A 29 -3.10 -2.68 4.82
N GLU A 30 -3.57 -3.51 5.75
CA GLU A 30 -4.48 -4.59 5.49
C GLU A 30 -5.72 -3.98 4.84
N LYS A 31 -5.85 -4.19 3.53
CA LYS A 31 -7.03 -3.76 2.78
C LYS A 31 -8.14 -4.71 3.19
N ILE A 32 -8.94 -4.30 4.16
CA ILE A 32 -10.16 -4.99 4.55
C ILE A 32 -11.13 -4.84 3.39
N PHE A 33 -11.27 -5.89 2.59
CA PHE A 33 -12.37 -6.01 1.63
C PHE A 33 -13.60 -6.41 2.43
N LEU A 34 -14.58 -5.50 2.51
CA LEU A 34 -15.88 -5.83 3.08
C LEU A 34 -16.48 -6.99 2.27
N PRO A 35 -17.06 -8.01 2.90
CA PRO A 35 -17.70 -9.09 2.17
C PRO A 35 -18.81 -8.49 1.31
N PHE A 36 -18.65 -8.56 -0.01
CA PHE A 36 -19.70 -8.19 -0.94
C PHE A 36 -20.83 -9.19 -0.73
N LYS A 37 -21.88 -8.76 -0.03
CA LYS A 37 -23.10 -9.55 0.12
C LYS A 37 -23.63 -9.79 -1.29
N ASP A 38 -23.72 -11.06 -1.68
CA ASP A 38 -24.17 -11.51 -2.99
C ASP A 38 -25.53 -10.88 -3.34
N LYS A 39 -25.44 -9.75 -4.03
CA LYS A 39 -26.44 -9.02 -4.82
C LYS A 39 -25.76 -7.70 -5.20
N ILE A 40 -24.71 -7.81 -6.02
CA ILE A 40 -24.43 -6.72 -6.94
C ILE A 40 -25.63 -6.75 -7.89
N GLU A 41 -26.69 -5.98 -7.59
CA GLU A 41 -27.59 -5.53 -8.66
C GLU A 41 -26.66 -4.94 -9.71
N GLN A 42 -26.62 -5.58 -10.89
CA GLN A 42 -25.68 -5.33 -11.98
C GLN A 42 -25.05 -3.95 -11.86
N GLY A 43 -23.80 -3.96 -11.40
CA GLY A 43 -23.18 -2.82 -10.73
C GLY A 43 -23.34 -1.54 -11.53
N SER A 44 -23.33 -0.40 -10.83
CA SER A 44 -23.17 0.90 -11.46
C SER A 44 -21.95 0.84 -12.37
N ILE A 45 -22.20 0.61 -13.67
CA ILE A 45 -21.19 0.64 -14.72
C ILE A 45 -20.79 2.12 -14.73
N ILE A 46 -19.69 2.42 -14.05
CA ILE A 46 -19.06 3.74 -14.14
C ILE A 46 -18.77 3.91 -15.63
N ASN A 47 -19.62 4.69 -16.28
CA ASN A 47 -19.61 4.86 -17.72
C ASN A 47 -18.37 5.71 -18.04
N THR A 48 -17.26 5.03 -18.26
CA THR A 48 -16.00 5.69 -18.56
C THR A 48 -16.11 6.24 -19.98
N PRO A 49 -15.96 7.56 -20.18
CA PRO A 49 -16.10 8.13 -21.51
C PRO A 49 -15.05 7.50 -22.45
N PRO A 50 -15.39 7.32 -23.74
CA PRO A 50 -14.46 6.75 -24.71
C PRO A 50 -13.17 7.57 -24.72
N VAL A 51 -12.06 6.90 -24.41
CA VAL A 51 -10.72 7.51 -24.39
C VAL A 51 -10.17 7.50 -25.82
N CYS A 52 -9.69 8.66 -26.28
CA CYS A 52 -9.05 8.76 -27.58
C CYS A 52 -7.68 8.05 -27.61
N PRO A 53 -7.23 7.54 -28.77
CA PRO A 53 -5.88 6.99 -28.92
C PRO A 53 -4.80 7.99 -28.51
N ARG A 54 -3.60 7.51 -28.15
CA ARG A 54 -2.47 8.37 -27.81
C ARG A 54 -2.18 9.38 -28.93
N GLY A 55 -1.95 10.64 -28.56
CA GLY A 55 -1.71 11.73 -29.51
C GLY A 55 -2.98 12.35 -30.11
N GLN A 56 -4.17 11.93 -29.65
CA GLN A 56 -5.44 12.48 -30.10
C GLN A 56 -6.26 13.03 -28.93
N VAL A 57 -7.07 14.05 -29.21
CA VAL A 57 -8.00 14.66 -28.25
C VAL A 57 -9.44 14.55 -28.76
N LYS A 58 -10.39 14.45 -27.84
CA LYS A 58 -11.81 14.41 -28.18
C LYS A 58 -12.28 15.80 -28.62
N VAL A 59 -12.73 15.93 -29.86
CA VAL A 59 -13.31 17.16 -30.43
C VAL A 59 -14.68 16.82 -30.99
N GLY A 60 -15.73 17.20 -30.26
CA GLY A 60 -17.11 16.81 -30.57
C GLY A 60 -17.34 15.31 -30.38
N SER A 61 -17.83 14.64 -31.43
CA SER A 61 -18.11 13.19 -31.44
C SER A 61 -16.90 12.32 -31.82
N GLY A 62 -15.77 12.91 -32.22
CA GLY A 62 -14.60 12.18 -32.72
C GLY A 62 -13.30 12.49 -32.00
N CYS A 63 -12.28 11.69 -32.27
CA CYS A 63 -10.91 11.95 -31.87
C CYS A 63 -10.16 12.64 -33.02
N ARG A 64 -9.36 13.67 -32.70
CA ARG A 64 -8.54 14.41 -33.66
C ARG A 64 -7.09 14.47 -33.20
N THR A 65 -6.16 14.35 -34.14
CA THR A 65 -4.74 14.59 -33.92
C THR A 65 -4.48 16.08 -33.82
N LEU A 66 -3.77 16.51 -32.77
CA LEU A 66 -3.25 17.88 -32.68
C LEU A 66 -1.91 17.91 -33.44
N PHE A 67 -1.83 18.73 -34.47
CA PHE A 67 -0.60 19.02 -35.23
C PHE A 67 -0.06 20.38 -34.81
#